data_AF-A0A164PTH0-F1
#
_entry.id   AF-A0A164PTH0-F1
#
_cell.length_a   1.000
_cell.length_b   1.000
_cell.length_c   1.000
_cell.angle_alpha   90.00
_cell.angle_beta   90.00
_cell.angle_gamma   90.00
#
_symmetry.space_group_name_H-M   'P 1'
#
loop_
_entity.id
_entity.type
_entity.pdbx_description
1 polymer ?
#
loop_
_entity_poly.entity_id
_entity_poly.type
_entity_poly.pdbx_seq_one_letter_code
_entity_poly.pdbx_strand_id
1 'polypeptide(L)'
;MRRDTRTSEKEHVVIALNISLEGRVGVLILDTGYHVPRPVIIMEDRLYPHTGWFKPGGTSRSRRLYNYTLHPSGRYVLWDVKEIRKGIEECESALIYTHQAFLSPVDCTERRNLVYNFKSLLKRDARGNVIAGLYFGLKPFELGHFALFYQDEKQQQVDFKISFKDIFLARELPETIYESLRRCQHQLELDDCDGLIKLLKETSSALNNTEFMNQLLAINQRIVKLAENN
;
A
#
# COMPACT_ATOMS: atom_id res chain seq x y z
N MET A 1 -7.64 -26.36 17.77
CA MET A 1 -7.60 -25.25 16.78
C MET A 1 -6.25 -25.31 16.09
N ARG A 2 -6.15 -25.98 14.93
CA ARG A 2 -4.89 -26.04 14.17
C ARG A 2 -4.68 -24.68 13.52
N ARG A 3 -3.67 -23.92 13.95
CA ARG A 3 -3.20 -22.75 13.18
C ARG A 3 -2.66 -23.29 11.86
N ASP A 4 -3.32 -22.90 10.77
CA ASP A 4 -2.77 -23.05 9.44
C ASP A 4 -1.49 -22.22 9.37
N THR A 5 -0.35 -22.86 9.16
CA THR A 5 0.97 -22.23 9.08
C THR A 5 1.29 -21.71 7.68
N ARG A 6 0.31 -21.68 6.76
CA ARG A 6 0.49 -21.25 5.36
C ARG A 6 -0.08 -19.88 5.05
N THR A 7 -0.71 -19.20 6.01
CA THR A 7 -1.05 -17.79 5.84
C THR A 7 0.22 -16.96 6.06
N SER A 8 0.98 -16.76 4.99
CA SER A 8 1.93 -15.66 4.93
C SER A 8 1.11 -14.38 5.05
N GLU A 9 1.02 -13.83 6.27
CA GLU A 9 0.64 -12.44 6.43
C GLU A 9 1.66 -11.65 5.58
N LYS A 10 1.19 -10.94 4.57
CA LYS A 10 2.05 -10.08 3.72
C LYS A 10 2.57 -8.93 4.57
N GLU A 11 3.52 -9.21 5.44
CA GLU A 11 4.33 -8.20 6.07
C GLU A 11 5.30 -7.68 5.01
N HIS A 12 5.21 -6.38 4.78
CA HIS A 12 6.06 -5.71 3.84
C HIS A 12 7.38 -5.36 4.54
N VAL A 13 8.50 -5.81 3.96
CA VAL A 13 9.84 -5.57 4.50
C VAL A 13 10.64 -4.75 3.49
N VAL A 14 11.32 -3.72 3.99
CA VAL A 14 12.37 -3.00 3.27
C VAL A 14 13.72 -3.47 3.79
N ILE A 15 14.61 -3.90 2.91
CA ILE A 15 15.96 -4.34 3.27
C ILE A 15 16.95 -3.27 2.80
N ALA A 16 17.85 -2.86 3.70
CA ALA A 16 18.98 -2.01 3.39
C ALA A 16 20.29 -2.80 3.55
N LEU A 17 21.11 -2.81 2.50
CA LEU A 17 22.41 -3.46 2.48
C LEU A 17 23.50 -2.41 2.22
N ASN A 18 24.46 -2.30 3.14
CA ASN A 18 25.64 -1.48 2.90
C ASN A 18 26.53 -2.19 1.88
N ILE A 19 26.96 -1.47 0.83
CA ILE A 19 27.78 -1.99 -0.26
C ILE A 19 29.05 -1.16 -0.41
N SER A 20 30.10 -1.79 -0.93
CA SER A 20 31.32 -1.12 -1.36
C SER A 20 31.67 -1.60 -2.77
N LEU A 21 31.81 -0.67 -3.69
CA LEU A 21 32.14 -0.92 -5.10
C LEU A 21 33.41 -0.16 -5.44
N GLU A 22 34.52 -0.88 -5.62
CA GLU A 22 35.83 -0.28 -5.94
C GLU A 22 36.25 0.83 -4.95
N GLY A 23 35.97 0.61 -3.66
CA GLY A 23 36.27 1.59 -2.59
C GLY A 23 35.23 2.70 -2.42
N ARG A 24 34.20 2.76 -3.28
CA ARG A 24 33.08 3.70 -3.16
C ARG A 24 31.97 3.11 -2.32
N VAL A 25 31.52 3.85 -1.32
CA VAL A 25 30.48 3.39 -0.38
C VAL A 25 29.09 3.67 -0.94
N GLY A 26 28.17 2.76 -0.67
CA GLY A 26 26.77 2.96 -0.98
C GLY A 26 25.84 2.09 -0.16
N VAL A 27 24.54 2.25 -0.43
CA VAL A 27 23.46 1.44 0.15
C VAL A 27 22.58 0.90 -0.97
N LEU A 28 22.25 -0.38 -0.91
CA LEU A 28 21.27 -1.03 -1.75
C LEU A 28 19.96 -1.20 -0.95
N ILE A 29 18.88 -0.59 -1.44
CA ILE A 29 17.54 -0.74 -0.88
C ILE A 29 16.73 -1.73 -1.72
N LEU A 30 16.15 -2.73 -1.05
CA LEU A 30 15.21 -3.69 -1.62
C LEU A 30 13.86 -3.51 -0.95
N ASP A 31 12.95 -2.86 -1.67
CA ASP A 31 11.55 -2.58 -1.29
C ASP A 31 10.59 -3.33 -2.25
N THR A 32 11.02 -4.50 -2.72
CA THR A 32 10.32 -5.27 -3.76
C THR A 32 9.04 -5.85 -3.18
N GLY A 33 7.90 -5.23 -3.47
CA GLY A 33 6.57 -5.75 -3.12
C GLY A 33 5.53 -4.72 -2.69
N TYR A 34 5.92 -3.47 -2.45
CA TYR A 34 4.98 -2.45 -1.97
C TYR A 34 5.05 -1.15 -2.74
N HIS A 35 6.18 -0.43 -2.69
CA HIS A 35 6.29 0.87 -3.35
C HIS A 35 7.28 0.89 -4.52
N VAL A 36 8.36 0.12 -4.47
CA VAL A 36 9.39 0.14 -5.52
C VAL A 36 9.59 -1.24 -6.18
N PRO A 37 9.35 -1.38 -7.50
CA PRO A 37 9.41 -2.67 -8.19
C PRO A 37 10.83 -3.12 -8.56
N ARG A 38 11.85 -2.47 -8.03
CA ARG A 38 13.25 -2.66 -8.43
C ARG A 38 14.21 -2.37 -7.28
N PRO A 39 15.42 -2.95 -7.30
CA PRO A 39 16.48 -2.52 -6.39
C PRO A 39 16.84 -1.04 -6.62
N VAL A 40 17.14 -0.32 -5.54
CA VAL A 40 17.61 1.07 -5.59
C VAL A 40 19.03 1.11 -5.05
N ILE A 41 19.98 1.52 -5.89
CA ILE A 41 21.38 1.70 -5.51
C ILE A 41 21.64 3.17 -5.22
N ILE A 42 22.21 3.43 -4.05
CA ILE A 42 22.49 4.76 -3.51
C ILE A 42 23.98 4.85 -3.27
N MET A 43 24.73 5.36 -4.24
CA MET A 43 26.16 5.67 -4.04
C MET A 43 26.32 7.02 -3.34
N GLU A 44 27.30 7.12 -2.43
CA GLU A 44 27.66 8.35 -1.74
C GLU A 44 28.10 9.46 -2.71
N ASP A 45 28.88 9.10 -3.73
CA ASP A 45 29.38 9.99 -4.79
C ASP A 45 28.31 10.39 -5.82
N ARG A 46 27.13 9.76 -5.77
CA ARG A 46 26.02 9.90 -6.74
C ARG A 46 26.38 9.56 -8.19
N LEU A 47 27.51 8.89 -8.42
CA LEU A 47 27.90 8.42 -9.74
C LEU A 47 27.33 7.03 -10.01
N TYR A 48 27.33 6.60 -11.27
CA TYR A 48 26.92 5.24 -11.63
C TYR A 48 27.62 4.20 -10.73
N PRO A 49 26.88 3.22 -10.15
CA PRO A 49 25.49 2.82 -10.45
C PRO A 49 24.37 3.49 -9.61
N HIS A 50 24.56 4.71 -9.08
CA HIS A 50 23.51 5.46 -8.37
C HIS A 50 22.22 5.58 -9.20
N THR A 51 21.07 5.32 -8.56
CA THR A 51 19.77 5.22 -9.25
C THR A 51 19.14 6.59 -9.59
N GLY A 52 19.28 7.58 -8.71
CA GLY A 52 18.65 8.89 -8.87
C GLY A 52 17.12 8.87 -8.88
N TRP A 53 16.51 9.89 -9.49
CA TRP A 53 15.05 10.02 -9.58
C TRP A 53 14.43 8.97 -10.50
N PHE A 54 13.31 8.38 -10.05
CA PHE A 54 12.59 7.41 -10.86
C PHE A 54 11.09 7.37 -10.58
N LYS A 55 10.33 6.86 -11.55
CA LYS A 55 8.91 6.59 -11.37
C LYS A 55 8.72 5.22 -10.68
N PRO A 56 8.28 5.15 -9.42
CA PRO A 56 7.71 3.91 -8.88
C PRO A 56 6.46 3.58 -9.73
N GLY A 57 6.22 2.31 -10.06
CA GLY A 57 5.09 1.91 -10.92
C GLY A 57 3.76 2.60 -10.54
N GLY A 58 2.89 2.87 -11.53
CA GLY A 58 1.67 3.66 -11.27
C GLY A 58 0.91 4.14 -12.50
N THR A 59 -0.35 4.52 -12.29
CA THR A 59 -1.32 4.89 -13.33
C THR A 59 -0.96 6.21 -14.02
N SER A 60 -1.59 6.49 -15.17
CA SER A 60 -1.34 7.69 -15.98
C SER A 60 -1.83 9.01 -15.36
N ARG A 61 -2.64 8.96 -14.29
CA ARG A 61 -3.32 10.13 -13.71
C ARG A 61 -2.47 10.94 -12.72
N SER A 62 -1.43 10.36 -12.14
CA SER A 62 -0.52 11.04 -11.19
C SER A 62 0.92 10.68 -11.48
N ARG A 63 1.80 11.70 -11.58
CA ARG A 63 3.24 11.47 -11.74
C ARG A 63 3.89 11.56 -10.37
N ARG A 64 4.10 10.41 -9.75
CA ARG A 64 4.91 10.26 -8.53
C ARG A 64 6.33 9.88 -8.93
N LEU A 65 7.34 10.51 -8.35
CA LEU A 65 8.76 10.23 -8.55
C LEU A 65 9.42 10.05 -7.19
N TYR A 66 10.31 9.06 -7.08
CA TYR A 66 11.09 8.79 -5.89
C TYR A 66 12.57 9.06 -6.15
N ASN A 67 13.26 9.46 -5.11
CA ASN A 67 14.71 9.59 -5.10
C ASN A 67 15.24 9.16 -3.73
N TYR A 68 16.35 8.44 -3.74
CA TYR A 68 16.99 7.97 -2.53
C TYR A 68 18.43 8.48 -2.51
N THR A 69 18.82 9.16 -1.44
CA THR A 69 20.16 9.70 -1.28
C THR A 69 20.71 9.37 0.10
N LEU A 70 22.04 9.24 0.21
CA LEU A 70 22.66 9.07 1.52
C LEU A 70 22.60 10.40 2.27
N HIS A 71 22.09 10.37 3.50
CA HIS A 71 22.14 11.53 4.38
C HIS A 71 23.61 11.85 4.72
N PRO A 72 24.01 13.13 4.88
CA PRO A 72 25.40 13.50 5.17
C PRO A 72 26.01 12.85 6.42
N SER A 73 25.19 12.38 7.37
CA SER A 73 25.66 11.63 8.53
C SER A 73 26.12 10.20 8.21
N GLY A 74 25.84 9.69 7.01
CA GLY A 74 26.08 8.30 6.62
C GLY A 74 25.20 7.27 7.34
N ARG A 75 24.32 7.72 8.24
CA ARG A 75 23.50 6.83 9.08
C ARG A 75 22.09 6.61 8.57
N TYR A 76 21.66 7.47 7.67
CA TYR A 76 20.31 7.45 7.12
C TYR A 76 20.36 7.49 5.60
N VAL A 77 19.34 6.93 5.01
CA VAL A 77 18.94 7.19 3.63
C VAL A 77 17.77 8.16 3.66
N LEU A 78 17.90 9.26 2.93
CA LEU A 78 16.80 10.18 2.65
C LEU A 78 16.01 9.62 1.47
N TRP A 79 14.70 9.45 1.65
CA TRP A 79 13.75 9.08 0.62
C TRP A 79 12.85 10.26 0.31
N ASP A 80 13.08 10.89 -0.83
CA ASP A 80 12.26 11.98 -1.33
C ASP A 80 11.18 11.46 -2.28
N VAL A 81 9.98 11.99 -2.11
CA VAL A 81 8.82 11.75 -2.93
C VAL A 81 8.37 13.07 -3.54
N LYS A 82 8.33 13.12 -4.87
CA LYS A 82 7.73 14.21 -5.62
C LYS A 82 6.44 13.73 -6.25
N GLU A 83 5.31 14.33 -5.89
CA GLU A 83 4.02 14.05 -6.49
C GLU A 83 3.52 15.26 -7.29
N ILE A 84 3.23 15.03 -8.58
CA ILE A 84 2.69 16.05 -9.47
C ILE A 84 1.25 15.66 -9.81
N ARG A 85 0.29 16.47 -9.33
CA ARG A 85 -1.15 16.30 -9.59
C ARG A 85 -1.70 17.61 -10.14
N LYS A 86 -2.30 17.55 -11.35
CA LYS A 86 -2.93 18.72 -12.01
C LYS A 86 -2.02 19.97 -12.07
N GLY A 87 -0.70 19.77 -12.23
CA GLY A 87 0.29 20.84 -12.30
C GLY A 87 0.79 21.36 -10.95
N ILE A 88 0.24 20.90 -9.82
CA ILE A 88 0.75 21.19 -8.48
C ILE A 88 1.78 20.13 -8.11
N GLU A 89 2.95 20.57 -7.66
CA GLU A 89 4.03 19.73 -7.17
C GLU A 89 4.07 19.76 -5.64
N GLU A 90 3.96 18.59 -5.03
CA GLU A 90 4.12 18.37 -3.59
C GLU A 90 5.36 17.49 -3.36
N CYS A 91 6.18 17.87 -2.39
CA CYS A 91 7.36 17.10 -2.00
C CYS A 91 7.24 16.65 -0.54
N GLU A 92 7.50 15.38 -0.30
CA GLU A 92 7.57 14.77 1.02
C GLU A 92 8.90 14.04 1.15
N SER A 93 9.48 14.02 2.35
CA SER A 93 10.73 13.31 2.62
C SER A 93 10.58 12.41 3.84
N ALA A 94 11.15 11.22 3.77
CA ALA A 94 11.27 10.27 4.87
C ALA A 94 12.73 9.88 5.09
N LEU A 95 13.05 9.40 6.30
CA LEU A 95 14.37 8.91 6.66
C LEU A 95 14.32 7.41 6.96
N ILE A 96 15.26 6.66 6.40
CA ILE A 96 15.47 5.24 6.67
C ILE A 96 16.79 5.10 7.41
N TYR A 97 16.78 4.57 8.63
CA TYR A 97 18.01 4.34 9.39
C TYR A 97 18.72 3.07 8.88
N THR A 98 20.01 3.18 8.56
CA THR A 98 20.80 2.11 7.91
C THR A 98 22.11 1.80 8.63
N HIS A 99 22.37 2.45 9.78
CA HIS A 99 23.65 2.32 10.49
C HIS A 99 23.70 1.16 11.50
N GLN A 100 22.61 0.43 11.68
CA GLN A 100 22.56 -0.72 12.57
C GLN A 100 22.12 -1.96 11.81
N ALA A 101 22.78 -3.08 12.09
CA ALA A 101 22.35 -4.36 11.57
C ALA A 101 20.94 -4.70 12.08
N PHE A 102 20.17 -5.37 11.24
CA PHE A 102 18.91 -5.98 11.67
C PHE A 102 19.20 -6.96 12.81
N LEU A 103 18.59 -6.73 13.98
CA LEU A 103 18.73 -7.60 15.15
C LEU A 103 17.49 -8.45 15.33
N SER A 104 16.34 -7.78 15.48
CA SER A 104 15.04 -8.42 15.61
C SER A 104 13.97 -7.61 14.87
N PRO A 105 12.86 -8.25 14.46
CA PRO A 105 11.72 -7.53 13.91
C PRO A 105 11.22 -6.40 14.83
N VAL A 106 11.23 -6.60 16.16
CA VAL A 106 10.71 -5.64 17.13
C VAL A 106 11.43 -4.28 17.06
N ASP A 107 12.71 -4.26 16.69
CA ASP A 107 13.55 -3.05 16.69
C ASP A 107 13.39 -2.21 15.42
N CYS A 108 12.90 -2.80 14.33
CA CYS A 108 12.84 -2.18 13.01
C CYS A 108 11.46 -2.22 12.36
N THR A 109 10.48 -2.87 12.99
CA THR A 109 9.09 -2.83 12.54
C THR A 109 8.52 -1.45 12.83
N GLU A 110 8.12 -0.76 11.76
CA GLU A 110 7.25 0.40 11.87
C GLU A 110 6.06 0.02 12.75
N ARG A 111 5.84 0.76 13.86
CA ARG A 111 4.65 0.58 14.70
C ARG A 111 3.44 1.06 13.92
N ARG A 112 2.94 0.22 13.01
CA ARG A 112 1.80 0.53 12.18
C ARG A 112 0.59 0.74 13.07
N ASN A 113 -0.13 1.80 12.76
CA ASN A 113 -1.45 2.01 13.31
C ASN A 113 -2.37 0.87 12.83
N LEU A 114 -2.56 -0.16 13.65
CA LEU A 114 -3.39 -1.32 13.32
C LEU A 114 -4.82 -0.92 12.94
N VAL A 115 -5.29 0.19 13.51
CA VAL A 115 -6.62 0.76 13.24
C VAL A 115 -6.60 1.80 12.13
N TYR A 116 -5.59 1.79 11.25
CA TYR A 116 -5.44 2.75 10.15
C TYR A 116 -6.72 2.90 9.35
N ASN A 117 -7.17 4.14 9.17
CA ASN A 117 -8.47 4.45 8.59
C ASN A 117 -8.58 4.19 7.07
N PHE A 118 -7.58 3.60 6.43
CA PHE A 118 -7.66 3.24 5.02
C PHE A 118 -7.32 1.76 4.83
N LYS A 119 -8.15 1.08 4.06
CA LYS A 119 -8.04 -0.36 3.79
C LYS A 119 -7.92 -0.57 2.29
N SER A 120 -7.10 -1.53 1.89
CA SER A 120 -6.93 -1.91 0.50
C SER A 120 -6.62 -3.40 0.36
N LEU A 121 -7.07 -3.96 -0.76
CA LEU A 121 -6.73 -5.30 -1.24
C LEU A 121 -6.31 -5.13 -2.70
N LEU A 122 -5.04 -5.39 -3.01
CA LEU A 122 -4.44 -5.01 -4.29
C LEU A 122 -3.69 -6.19 -4.92
N LYS A 123 -3.88 -6.38 -6.22
CA LYS A 123 -3.00 -7.16 -7.09
C LYS A 123 -2.08 -6.22 -7.86
N ARG A 124 -0.80 -6.58 -7.92
CA ARG A 124 0.21 -5.91 -8.73
C ARG A 124 0.81 -6.87 -9.75
N ASP A 125 1.23 -6.31 -10.89
CA ASP A 125 2.05 -7.04 -11.87
C ASP A 125 3.51 -7.17 -11.40
N ALA A 126 4.34 -7.87 -12.16
CA ALA A 126 5.78 -8.04 -11.88
C ALA A 126 6.57 -6.70 -11.91
N ARG A 127 5.98 -5.64 -12.45
CA ARG A 127 6.55 -4.28 -12.49
C ARG A 127 5.99 -3.40 -11.37
N GLY A 128 5.23 -3.96 -10.44
CA GLY A 128 4.62 -3.27 -9.30
C GLY A 128 3.44 -2.37 -9.65
N ASN A 129 2.95 -2.36 -10.89
CA ASN A 129 1.75 -1.61 -11.25
C ASN A 129 0.53 -2.28 -10.64
N VAL A 130 -0.40 -1.50 -10.09
CA VAL A 130 -1.66 -2.03 -9.58
C VAL A 130 -2.57 -2.38 -10.77
N ILE A 131 -3.03 -3.62 -10.85
CA ILE A 131 -3.83 -4.12 -11.98
C ILE A 131 -5.28 -4.43 -11.58
N ALA A 132 -5.50 -4.81 -10.32
CA ALA A 132 -6.84 -5.05 -9.79
C ALA A 132 -6.86 -4.84 -8.29
N GLY A 133 -8.05 -4.61 -7.76
CA GLY A 133 -8.27 -4.57 -6.34
C GLY A 133 -9.38 -3.63 -5.92
N LEU A 134 -9.38 -3.34 -4.63
CA LEU A 134 -10.27 -2.35 -4.04
C LEU A 134 -9.59 -1.59 -2.93
N TYR A 135 -10.10 -0.40 -2.65
CA TYR A 135 -9.71 0.38 -1.48
C TYR A 135 -10.86 1.23 -0.95
N PHE A 136 -10.79 1.55 0.33
CA PHE A 136 -11.75 2.44 0.98
C PHE A 136 -11.16 3.10 2.21
N GLY A 137 -11.67 4.29 2.52
CA GLY A 137 -11.48 4.91 3.82
C GLY A 137 -12.62 4.51 4.76
N LEU A 138 -12.28 4.31 6.03
CA LEU A 138 -13.22 4.13 7.12
C LEU A 138 -13.98 5.44 7.35
N LYS A 139 -15.29 5.38 7.15
CA LYS A 139 -16.24 6.49 7.29
C LYS A 139 -17.50 5.96 7.99
N PRO A 140 -18.35 6.84 8.55
CA PRO A 140 -19.70 6.43 8.97
C PRO A 140 -20.37 5.62 7.87
N PHE A 141 -21.04 4.53 8.23
CA PHE A 141 -21.55 3.51 7.30
C PHE A 141 -22.35 4.10 6.13
N GLU A 142 -23.22 5.07 6.42
CA GLU A 142 -24.06 5.78 5.44
C GLU A 142 -23.27 6.53 4.35
N LEU A 143 -22.02 6.89 4.61
CA LEU A 143 -21.13 7.61 3.68
C LEU A 143 -20.03 6.69 3.11
N GLY A 144 -19.98 5.44 3.58
CA GLY A 144 -18.96 4.45 3.26
C GLY A 144 -19.11 3.93 1.83
N HIS A 145 -18.01 4.00 1.09
CA HIS A 145 -17.90 3.41 -0.25
C HIS A 145 -16.52 2.82 -0.43
N PHE A 146 -16.43 1.82 -1.30
CA PHE A 146 -15.16 1.33 -1.82
C PHE A 146 -15.04 1.63 -3.30
N ALA A 147 -13.80 1.92 -3.71
CA ALA A 147 -13.42 1.94 -5.11
C ALA A 147 -12.96 0.54 -5.48
N LEU A 148 -13.58 -0.05 -6.49
CA LEU A 148 -13.21 -1.32 -7.10
C LEU A 148 -12.58 -1.02 -8.45
N PHE A 149 -11.51 -1.71 -8.81
CA PHE A 149 -10.91 -1.56 -10.13
C PHE A 149 -10.27 -2.87 -10.60
N TYR A 150 -10.22 -3.04 -11.92
CA TYR A 150 -9.62 -4.20 -12.59
C TYR A 150 -9.30 -3.84 -14.05
N GLN A 151 -8.55 -4.69 -14.74
CA GLN A 151 -8.29 -4.54 -16.16
C GLN A 151 -9.34 -5.27 -17.01
N ASP A 152 -9.88 -4.64 -18.04
CA ASP A 152 -10.74 -5.33 -19.01
C ASP A 152 -9.93 -6.20 -19.99
N GLU A 153 -10.62 -6.81 -20.96
CA GLU A 153 -10.00 -7.65 -22.00
C GLU A 153 -8.96 -6.89 -22.85
N LYS A 154 -9.06 -5.55 -22.92
CA LYS A 154 -8.14 -4.67 -23.64
C LYS A 154 -7.05 -4.10 -22.73
N GLN A 155 -6.90 -4.63 -21.51
CA GLN A 155 -5.93 -4.16 -20.50
C GLN A 155 -6.19 -2.71 -20.03
N GLN A 156 -7.40 -2.19 -20.25
CA GLN A 156 -7.80 -0.86 -19.79
C GLN A 156 -8.35 -0.96 -18.38
N GLN A 157 -7.97 0.00 -17.53
CA GLN A 157 -8.48 0.07 -16.16
C GLN A 157 -9.95 0.46 -16.16
N VAL A 158 -10.78 -0.38 -15.54
CA VAL A 158 -12.18 -0.10 -15.24
C VAL A 158 -12.28 0.23 -13.76
N ASP A 159 -12.90 1.35 -13.42
CA ASP A 159 -13.07 1.84 -12.04
C ASP A 159 -14.57 1.90 -11.69
N PHE A 160 -14.95 1.37 -10.55
CA PHE A 160 -16.28 1.47 -9.95
C PHE A 160 -16.20 2.05 -8.55
N LYS A 161 -17.25 2.75 -8.15
CA LYS A 161 -17.44 3.21 -6.78
C LYS A 161 -18.75 2.66 -6.28
N ILE A 162 -18.69 1.80 -5.26
CA ILE A 162 -19.84 1.05 -4.76
C ILE A 162 -20.02 1.37 -3.27
N SER A 163 -21.28 1.57 -2.86
CA SER A 163 -21.65 1.82 -1.46
C SER A 163 -21.60 0.53 -0.65
N PHE A 164 -21.07 0.58 0.57
CA PHE A 164 -21.13 -0.57 1.48
C PHE A 164 -22.57 -0.89 1.91
N LYS A 165 -23.43 0.14 1.98
CA LYS A 165 -24.86 -0.02 2.29
C LYS A 165 -25.59 -0.81 1.21
N ASP A 166 -25.29 -0.55 -0.06
CA ASP A 166 -25.91 -1.26 -1.17
C ASP A 166 -25.54 -2.75 -1.13
N ILE A 167 -24.27 -3.08 -0.87
CA ILE A 167 -23.82 -4.47 -0.70
C ILE A 167 -24.47 -5.13 0.52
N PHE A 168 -24.64 -4.40 1.62
CA PHE A 168 -25.20 -4.91 2.87
C PHE A 168 -26.69 -5.25 2.75
N LEU A 169 -27.47 -4.36 2.13
CA LEU A 169 -28.92 -4.51 2.01
C LEU A 169 -29.35 -5.39 0.83
N ALA A 170 -28.46 -5.62 -0.14
CA ALA A 170 -28.74 -6.41 -1.31
C ALA A 170 -29.01 -7.89 -0.97
N ARG A 171 -30.25 -8.32 -1.24
CA ARG A 171 -30.59 -9.74 -1.35
C ARG A 171 -29.89 -10.35 -2.57
N GLU A 172 -29.98 -9.66 -3.69
CA GLU A 172 -29.30 -9.95 -4.95
C GLU A 172 -28.60 -8.68 -5.45
N LEU A 173 -27.40 -8.82 -6.00
CA LEU A 173 -26.64 -7.69 -6.55
C LEU A 173 -27.09 -7.43 -7.99
N PRO A 174 -27.13 -6.16 -8.45
CA PRO A 174 -27.29 -5.86 -9.86
C PRO A 174 -26.22 -6.59 -10.69
N GLU A 175 -26.62 -7.16 -11.84
CA GLU A 175 -25.73 -7.98 -12.69
C GLU A 175 -24.40 -7.27 -12.99
N THR A 176 -24.46 -5.98 -13.31
CA THR A 176 -23.26 -5.17 -13.59
C THR A 176 -22.27 -5.12 -12.43
N ILE A 177 -22.76 -4.99 -11.19
CA ILE A 177 -21.92 -4.98 -9.99
C ILE A 177 -21.37 -6.39 -9.72
N TYR A 178 -22.22 -7.40 -9.88
CA TYR A 178 -21.84 -8.81 -9.69
C TYR A 178 -20.71 -9.22 -10.64
N GLU A 179 -20.87 -8.95 -11.94
CA GLU A 179 -19.84 -9.24 -12.96
C GLU A 179 -18.53 -8.49 -12.68
N SER A 180 -18.60 -7.20 -12.30
CA SER A 180 -17.40 -6.41 -11.97
C SER A 180 -16.65 -6.97 -10.76
N LEU A 181 -17.37 -7.41 -9.72
CA LEU A 181 -16.77 -8.06 -8.55
C LEU A 181 -16.13 -9.40 -8.93
N ARG A 182 -16.78 -10.21 -9.76
CA ARG A 182 -16.23 -11.48 -10.27
C ARG A 182 -14.97 -11.27 -11.09
N ARG A 183 -14.94 -10.28 -11.99
CA ARG A 183 -13.74 -9.94 -12.78
C ARG A 183 -12.58 -9.49 -11.91
N CYS A 184 -12.84 -8.64 -10.93
CA CYS A 184 -11.83 -8.19 -9.98
C CYS A 184 -11.30 -9.37 -9.14
N GLN A 185 -12.18 -10.21 -8.62
CA GLN A 185 -11.83 -11.39 -7.83
C GLN A 185 -10.93 -12.36 -8.59
N HIS A 186 -11.25 -12.63 -9.87
CA HIS A 186 -10.41 -13.48 -10.72
C HIS A 186 -8.99 -12.92 -10.85
N GLN A 187 -8.83 -11.62 -11.04
CA GLN A 187 -7.50 -10.98 -11.13
C GLN A 187 -6.78 -10.89 -9.78
N LEU A 188 -7.53 -10.84 -8.68
CA LEU A 188 -7.00 -10.97 -7.33
C LEU A 188 -6.55 -12.42 -7.01
N GLU A 189 -6.85 -13.39 -7.87
CA GLU A 189 -6.54 -14.82 -7.68
C GLU A 189 -7.15 -15.36 -6.38
N LEU A 190 -8.39 -14.97 -6.07
CA LEU A 190 -9.12 -15.54 -4.94
C LEU A 190 -9.81 -16.83 -5.39
N ASP A 191 -9.52 -17.94 -4.69
CA ASP A 191 -9.94 -19.29 -5.06
C ASP A 191 -11.46 -19.53 -4.97
N ASP A 192 -12.14 -18.81 -4.09
CA ASP A 192 -13.59 -18.92 -3.89
C ASP A 192 -14.33 -18.05 -4.91
N CYS A 193 -15.17 -18.68 -5.73
CA CYS A 193 -16.02 -18.06 -6.76
C CYS A 193 -16.82 -16.85 -6.24
N ASP A 194 -17.24 -16.82 -4.98
CA ASP A 194 -17.93 -15.64 -4.40
C ASP A 194 -17.20 -15.07 -3.17
N GLY A 195 -15.93 -15.44 -2.99
CA GLY A 195 -15.14 -15.07 -1.81
C GLY A 195 -15.03 -13.57 -1.59
N LEU A 196 -14.88 -12.79 -2.67
CA LEU A 196 -14.81 -11.32 -2.58
C LEU A 196 -16.15 -10.71 -2.17
N ILE A 197 -17.26 -11.22 -2.72
CA ILE A 197 -18.61 -10.74 -2.39
C ILE A 197 -18.93 -11.06 -0.93
N LYS A 198 -18.62 -12.28 -0.49
CA LYS A 198 -18.77 -12.69 0.91
C LYS A 198 -17.95 -11.82 1.85
N LEU A 199 -16.67 -11.61 1.52
CA LEU A 199 -15.77 -10.74 2.30
C LEU A 199 -16.32 -9.31 2.39
N LEU A 200 -16.85 -8.76 1.28
CA LEU A 200 -17.44 -7.43 1.28
C LEU A 200 -18.73 -7.35 2.09
N LYS A 201 -19.58 -8.38 2.09
CA LYS A 201 -20.78 -8.44 2.95
C LYS A 201 -20.41 -8.50 4.43
N GLU A 202 -19.42 -9.32 4.79
CA GLU A 202 -18.90 -9.41 6.15
C GLU A 202 -18.26 -8.08 6.59
N THR A 203 -17.48 -7.46 5.70
CA THR A 203 -16.91 -6.13 5.92
C THR A 203 -18.01 -5.08 6.12
N SER A 204 -19.02 -5.04 5.25
CA SER A 204 -20.18 -4.15 5.40
C SER A 204 -20.89 -4.33 6.75
N SER A 205 -21.06 -5.57 7.20
CA SER A 205 -21.67 -5.87 8.50
C SER A 205 -20.86 -5.28 9.66
N ALA A 206 -19.52 -5.45 9.63
CA ALA A 206 -18.63 -4.86 10.61
C ALA A 206 -18.68 -3.31 10.56
N LEU A 207 -18.70 -2.72 9.37
CA LEU A 207 -18.78 -1.26 9.19
C LEU A 207 -20.13 -0.67 9.63
N ASN A 208 -21.22 -1.44 9.60
CA ASN A 208 -22.53 -1.02 10.10
C ASN A 208 -22.62 -1.04 11.64
N ASN A 209 -21.71 -1.73 12.32
CA ASN A 209 -21.63 -1.66 13.78
C ASN A 209 -21.07 -0.30 14.21
N THR A 210 -21.98 0.60 14.60
CA THR A 210 -21.65 1.99 14.94
C THR A 210 -20.75 2.09 16.17
N GLU A 211 -20.95 1.23 17.18
CA GLU A 211 -20.11 1.20 18.38
C GLU A 211 -18.66 0.81 18.03
N PHE A 212 -18.51 -0.27 17.26
CA PHE A 212 -17.21 -0.71 16.76
C PHE A 212 -16.52 0.37 15.93
N MET A 213 -17.24 0.99 14.99
CA MET A 213 -16.68 2.04 14.14
C MET A 213 -16.26 3.28 14.92
N ASN A 214 -17.06 3.71 15.91
CA ASN A 214 -16.71 4.84 16.76
C ASN A 214 -15.46 4.53 17.59
N GLN A 215 -15.36 3.33 18.16
CA GLN A 215 -14.18 2.89 18.90
C GLN A 215 -12.94 2.86 17.99
N LEU A 216 -13.05 2.27 16.81
CA LEU A 216 -11.96 2.15 15.84
C LEU A 216 -11.43 3.52 15.41
N LEU A 217 -12.34 4.45 15.05
CA LEU A 217 -11.98 5.81 14.65
C LEU A 217 -11.35 6.60 15.81
N ALA A 218 -11.86 6.43 17.04
CA ALA A 218 -11.31 7.10 18.22
C ALA A 218 -9.89 6.61 18.55
N ILE A 219 -9.62 5.31 18.43
CA ILE A 219 -8.26 4.76 18.62
C ILE A 219 -7.33 5.36 17.56
N ASN A 220 -7.74 5.40 16.29
CA ASN A 220 -6.93 5.98 15.22
C ASN A 220 -6.61 7.45 15.49
N GLN A 221 -7.61 8.26 15.89
CA GLN A 221 -7.41 9.66 16.25
C GLN A 221 -6.42 9.83 17.41
N ARG A 222 -6.48 8.97 18.42
CA ARG A 222 -5.55 9.03 19.54
C ARG A 222 -4.12 8.68 19.14
N ILE A 223 -3.94 7.70 18.25
CA ILE A 223 -2.61 7.33 17.71
C ILE A 223 -2.02 8.50 16.90
N VAL A 224 -2.82 9.12 16.02
CA VAL A 224 -2.37 10.28 15.23
C VAL A 224 -1.91 11.42 16.15
N LYS A 225 -2.71 11.79 17.16
CA LYS A 225 -2.33 12.81 18.14
C LYS A 225 -1.06 12.48 18.92
N LEU A 226 -0.82 11.21 19.23
CA LEU A 226 0.42 10.80 19.89
C LEU A 226 1.63 10.91 18.96
N ALA A 227 1.45 10.62 17.68
CA ALA A 227 2.50 10.73 16.67
C ALA A 227 2.86 12.20 16.37
N GLU A 228 1.89 13.12 16.35
CA GLU A 228 2.13 14.55 16.16
C GLU A 228 2.91 15.21 17.32
N ASN A 229 2.89 14.60 18.50
CA ASN A 229 3.56 15.10 19.70
C ASN A 229 4.97 14.50 19.94
N ASN A 230 5.46 13.63 19.05
CA ASN A 230 6.81 13.05 19.07
C ASN A 230 7.68 13.70 17.99
#